data_AF-K6GR98-F1
#
_entry.id   AF-K6GR98-F1
#
_cell.length_a   1.000
_cell.length_b   1.000
_cell.length_c   1.000
_cell.angle_alpha   90.00
_cell.angle_beta   90.00
_cell.angle_gamma   90.00
#
_symmetry.space_group_name_H-M   'P 1'
#
loop_
_entity.id
_entity.type
_entity.pdbx_description
1 polymer ?
#
loop_
_entity_poly.entity_id
_entity_poly.type
_entity_poly.pdbx_seq_one_letter_code
_entity_poly.pdbx_strand_id
1 'polypeptide(L)'
;MRRIIPLLLLALALAAGCTRPPYAKPGAELTAVENDYTDCYSKASLDVNTPPFPDRPLTVVDQDADACMKERGYVPKMRLN
;
A
#
# COMPACT_ATOMS: atom_id res chain seq x y z
N MET A 1 33.70 -2.36 19.99
CA MET A 1 33.28 -3.01 18.71
C MET A 1 32.05 -3.91 18.85
N ARG A 2 31.83 -4.63 19.96
CA ARG A 2 30.72 -5.59 20.12
C ARG A 2 29.28 -5.00 20.08
N ARG A 3 29.12 -3.68 20.23
CA ARG A 3 27.83 -2.97 20.17
C ARG A 3 27.44 -2.46 18.77
N ILE A 4 28.36 -2.51 17.79
CA ILE A 4 28.14 -1.94 16.46
C ILE A 4 27.33 -2.92 15.59
N ILE A 5 27.51 -4.22 15.80
CA ILE A 5 26.82 -5.30 15.07
C ILE A 5 25.28 -5.22 15.21
N PRO A 6 24.69 -5.11 16.43
CA PRO A 6 23.24 -4.99 16.56
C PRO A 6 22.68 -3.69 15.98
N LEU A 7 23.44 -2.59 16.03
CA LEU A 7 23.05 -1.32 15.41
C LEU A 7 23.02 -1.42 13.88
N LEU A 8 23.97 -2.14 13.29
CA LEU A 8 24.01 -2.39 11.85
C LEU A 8 22.84 -3.28 11.40
N LEU A 9 22.52 -4.32 12.18
CA LEU A 9 21.37 -5.20 11.89
C LEU A 9 20.04 -4.45 12.01
N LEU A 10 19.90 -3.57 12.99
CA LEU A 10 18.73 -2.72 13.14
C LEU A 10 18.60 -1.75 11.96
N ALA A 11 19.70 -1.10 11.55
CA ALA A 11 19.71 -0.23 10.38
C ALA A 11 19.34 -0.95 9.08
N LEU A 12 19.81 -2.19 8.87
CA LEU A 12 19.41 -3.01 7.73
C LEU A 12 17.92 -3.40 7.77
N ALA A 13 17.38 -3.72 8.95
CA ALA A 13 15.97 -4.07 9.11
C ALA A 13 15.05 -2.86 8.79
N LEU A 14 15.42 -1.66 9.24
CA LEU A 14 14.69 -0.44 8.87
C LEU A 14 14.80 -0.15 7.36
N ALA A 15 16.00 -0.27 6.77
CA ALA A 15 16.18 -0.04 5.34
C ALA A 15 15.42 -1.04 4.45
N ALA A 16 15.27 -2.30 4.89
CA ALA A 16 14.54 -3.32 4.15
C ALA A 16 13.01 -3.20 4.27
N GLY A 17 12.49 -2.56 5.32
CA GLY A 17 11.07 -2.43 5.61
C GLY A 17 10.41 -1.14 5.13
N CYS A 18 11.17 -0.11 4.77
CA CYS A 18 10.63 1.25 4.71
C CYS A 18 9.89 1.67 3.41
N THR A 19 9.91 0.93 2.29
CA THR A 19 9.42 1.52 1.02
C THR A 19 8.83 0.56 -0.01
N ARG A 20 8.51 -0.70 0.33
CA ARG A 20 7.84 -1.57 -0.65
C ARG A 20 6.32 -1.43 -0.55
N PRO A 21 5.64 -1.00 -1.62
CA PRO A 21 4.18 -0.91 -1.62
C PRO A 21 3.59 -2.28 -1.33
N PRO A 22 2.43 -2.33 -0.65
CA PRO A 22 1.79 -3.59 -0.25
C PRO A 22 1.21 -4.38 -1.44
N TYR A 23 1.52 -3.98 -2.68
CA TYR A 23 1.04 -4.59 -3.92
C TYR A 23 2.22 -5.04 -4.81
N ALA A 24 2.00 -6.12 -5.57
CA ALA A 24 2.93 -6.60 -6.58
C ALA A 24 2.22 -6.95 -7.87
N LYS A 25 2.87 -6.66 -9.00
CA LYS A 25 2.50 -7.22 -10.30
C LYS A 25 3.80 -7.60 -11.03
N PRO A 26 3.90 -8.80 -11.61
CA PRO A 26 5.08 -9.21 -12.37
C PRO A 26 5.38 -8.19 -13.48
N GLY A 27 6.63 -7.73 -13.54
CA GLY A 27 7.07 -6.75 -14.55
C GLY A 27 6.61 -5.31 -14.34
N ALA A 28 5.94 -4.98 -13.23
CA ALA A 28 5.60 -3.60 -12.88
C ALA A 28 6.75 -2.91 -12.15
N GLU A 29 7.15 -1.75 -12.65
CA GLU A 29 8.09 -0.86 -11.98
C GLU A 29 7.46 -0.25 -10.72
N LEU A 30 8.29 0.05 -9.71
CA LEU A 30 7.84 0.59 -8.42
C LEU A 30 6.98 1.86 -8.59
N THR A 31 7.42 2.76 -9.47
CA THR A 31 6.71 4.01 -9.77
C THR A 31 5.33 3.76 -10.39
N ALA A 32 5.18 2.71 -11.20
CA ALA A 32 3.89 2.33 -11.76
C ALA A 32 2.94 1.82 -10.66
N VAL A 33 3.46 1.04 -9.70
CA VAL A 33 2.67 0.56 -8.55
C VAL A 33 2.18 1.73 -7.68
N GLU A 34 3.06 2.70 -7.42
CA GLU A 34 2.74 3.89 -6.63
C GLU A 34 1.70 4.79 -7.31
N ASN A 35 1.85 5.00 -8.63
CA ASN A 35 0.89 5.78 -9.42
C ASN A 35 -0.48 5.10 -9.47
N ASP A 36 -0.52 3.79 -9.74
CA ASP A 36 -1.76 3.03 -9.78
C ASP A 36 -2.48 3.01 -8.43
N TYR A 37 -1.71 2.83 -7.35
CA TYR A 37 -2.26 2.88 -5.99
C TYR A 37 -2.82 4.27 -5.67
N THR A 38 -2.09 5.33 -5.99
CA THR A 38 -2.52 6.72 -5.75
C THR A 38 -3.81 7.02 -6.50
N ASP A 39 -3.94 6.57 -7.75
CA ASP A 39 -5.15 6.74 -8.55
C ASP A 39 -6.35 5.99 -7.94
N CYS A 40 -6.17 4.71 -7.62
CA CYS A 40 -7.21 3.90 -6.97
C CYS A 40 -7.65 4.48 -5.62
N TYR A 41 -6.70 4.89 -4.78
CA TYR A 41 -6.99 5.49 -3.47
C TYR A 41 -7.68 6.84 -3.57
N SER A 42 -7.24 7.69 -4.52
CA SER A 42 -7.83 9.02 -4.74
C SER A 42 -9.28 8.89 -5.19
N LYS A 43 -9.57 7.96 -6.10
CA LYS A 43 -10.93 7.68 -6.54
C LYS A 43 -11.81 7.21 -5.37
N ALA A 44 -11.37 6.20 -4.63
CA ALA A 44 -12.12 5.69 -3.49
C ALA A 44 -12.36 6.77 -2.42
N SER A 45 -11.36 7.63 -2.19
CA SER A 45 -11.48 8.78 -1.29
C SER A 45 -12.51 9.80 -1.76
N LEU A 46 -12.58 10.08 -3.06
CA LEU A 46 -13.61 10.98 -3.60
C LEU A 46 -15.01 10.39 -3.48
N ASP A 47 -15.15 9.08 -3.72
CA ASP A 47 -16.42 8.38 -3.67
C ASP A 47 -17.03 8.40 -2.25
N VAL A 48 -16.24 8.10 -1.20
CA VAL A 48 -16.75 8.16 0.19
C VAL A 48 -17.04 9.58 0.70
N ASN A 49 -16.47 10.60 0.04
CA ASN A 49 -16.75 12.01 0.32
C ASN A 49 -17.88 12.57 -0.56
N THR A 50 -18.53 11.73 -1.36
CA THR A 50 -19.70 12.09 -2.16
C THR A 50 -20.96 11.44 -1.57
N PRO A 51 -22.08 12.17 -1.40
CA PRO A 51 -23.31 11.56 -0.90
C PRO A 51 -23.80 10.39 -1.78
N PRO A 52 -24.29 9.29 -1.19
CA PRO A 52 -24.50 9.08 0.25
C PRO A 52 -23.21 8.67 1.00
N PHE A 53 -22.98 9.28 2.16
CA PHE A 53 -21.80 9.00 2.97
C PHE A 53 -21.94 7.63 3.67
N PRO A 54 -20.94 6.74 3.59
CA PRO A 54 -20.97 5.45 4.27
C PRO A 54 -20.70 5.59 5.77
N ASP A 55 -21.19 4.62 6.57
CA ASP A 55 -20.96 4.58 8.02
C ASP A 55 -19.48 4.41 8.40
N ARG A 56 -18.67 3.80 7.52
CA ARG A 56 -17.25 3.47 7.75
C ARG A 56 -16.39 3.90 6.56
N PRO A 57 -16.19 5.21 6.33
CA PRO A 57 -15.55 5.73 5.12
C PRO A 57 -14.13 5.18 4.92
N LEU A 58 -13.33 5.08 5.98
CA LEU A 58 -11.95 4.58 5.87
C LEU A 58 -11.90 3.10 5.43
N THR A 59 -12.78 2.27 5.99
CA THR A 59 -12.87 0.85 5.61
C THR A 59 -13.32 0.69 4.16
N VAL A 60 -14.26 1.53 3.71
CA VAL A 60 -14.73 1.52 2.31
C VAL A 60 -13.61 1.96 1.37
N VAL A 61 -12.88 3.03 1.70
CA VAL A 61 -11.70 3.46 0.91
C VAL A 61 -10.70 2.33 0.75
N ASP A 62 -10.36 1.65 1.85
CA ASP A 62 -9.39 0.56 1.82
C ASP A 62 -9.85 -0.64 0.99
N GLN A 63 -11.16 -0.94 0.99
CA GLN A 63 -11.76 -2.02 0.23
C GLN A 63 -11.85 -1.69 -1.26
N ASP A 64 -12.28 -0.48 -1.60
CA ASP A 64 -12.45 -0.03 -2.98
C ASP A 64 -11.11 0.18 -3.67
N ALA A 65 -10.11 0.73 -2.96
CA ALA A 65 -8.75 0.82 -3.45
C ALA A 65 -8.14 -0.57 -3.71
N ASP A 66 -8.40 -1.54 -2.83
CA ASP A 66 -7.97 -2.93 -3.02
C ASP A 66 -8.64 -3.59 -4.23
N ALA A 67 -9.95 -3.40 -4.39
CA ALA A 67 -10.69 -3.91 -5.53
C ALA A 67 -10.12 -3.34 -6.84
N CYS A 68 -9.89 -2.03 -6.90
CA CYS A 68 -9.27 -1.36 -8.04
C CYS A 68 -7.85 -1.89 -8.35
N MET A 69 -7.00 -2.06 -7.33
CA MET A 69 -5.67 -2.62 -7.52
C MET A 69 -5.72 -4.07 -8.04
N LYS A 70 -6.66 -4.88 -7.53
CA LYS A 70 -6.88 -6.25 -7.97
C LYS A 70 -7.34 -6.32 -9.43
N GLU A 71 -8.24 -5.43 -9.85
CA GLU A 71 -8.68 -5.29 -11.25
C GLU A 71 -7.51 -4.94 -12.18
N ARG A 72 -6.55 -4.12 -11.71
CA ARG A 72 -5.31 -3.82 -12.44
C ARG A 72 -4.31 -4.97 -12.46
N GLY A 73 -4.62 -6.10 -11.83
CA GLY A 73 -3.79 -7.31 -11.80
C GLY A 73 -2.71 -7.29 -10.72
N TYR A 74 -2.84 -6.45 -9.69
CA TYR A 74 -1.95 -6.48 -8.54
C TYR A 74 -2.38 -7.53 -7.50
N VAL A 75 -1.39 -8.12 -6.83
CA VAL A 75 -1.56 -9.05 -5.72
C VAL A 75 -1.09 -8.37 -4.43
N PRO A 76 -1.89 -8.37 -3.35
CA PRO A 76 -1.46 -7.84 -2.07
C PRO A 76 -0.36 -8.73 -1.46
N LYS A 77 0.77 -8.13 -1.07
CA LYS A 77 1.93 -8.86 -0.53
C LYS A 77 1.79 -9.27 0.93
N MET A 78 1.01 -8.52 1.72
CA MET A 78 0.56 -8.80 3.08
C MET A 78 -0.17 -7.55 3.57
N ARG A 79 -1.49 -7.63 3.78
CA ARG A 79 -2.18 -6.70 4.69
C ARG A 79 -2.23 -7.40 6.04
N LEU A 80 -1.58 -6.85 7.05
CA LEU A 80 -1.80 -7.29 8.44
C LEU A 80 -3.24 -6.86 8.76
N ASN A 81 -4.13 -7.85 8.84
CA ASN A 81 -5.52 -7.67 9.26
C ASN A 81 -5.59 -7.26 10.73
#